data_AF-A0A661KWV7-F1
#
_entry.id   AF-A0A661KWV7-F1
#
_cell.length_a   1.000
_cell.length_b   1.000
_cell.length_c   1.000
_cell.angle_alpha   90.00
_cell.angle_beta   90.00
_cell.angle_gamma   90.00
#
_symmetry.space_group_name_H-M   'P 1'
#
loop_
_entity.id
_entity.type
_entity.pdbx_description
1 polymer ?
#
loop_
_entity_poly.entity_id
_entity_poly.type
_entity_poly.pdbx_seq_one_letter_code
_entity_poly.pdbx_strand_id
1 'polypeptide(L)' 'MALEDLAAKGREKLERKAELMRRHWEEAREKMITHYREVGFGPTVTAHYEEGIRAAVYRTDPEKWYRRWLERMKE' A
#
# COMPACT_ATOMS: atom_id res chain seq x y z
N MET A 1 5.51 -14.45 26.48
CA MET A 1 5.57 -13.64 25.25
C MET A 1 4.58 -12.51 25.43
N ALA A 2 5.06 -11.28 25.51
CA ALA A 2 4.26 -10.09 25.74
C ALA A 2 3.54 -9.62 24.46
N LEU A 3 2.53 -8.76 24.60
CA LEU A 3 1.84 -8.16 23.45
C LEU A 3 2.80 -7.33 22.59
N GLU A 4 3.75 -6.66 23.23
CA GLU A 4 4.82 -5.90 22.61
C GLU A 4 5.73 -6.80 21.74
N ASP A 5 6.02 -8.03 22.19
CA ASP A 5 6.80 -9.00 21.41
C ASP A 5 6.06 -9.45 20.15
N LEU A 6 4.74 -9.65 20.25
CA LEU A 6 3.89 -10.01 19.11
C LEU A 6 3.80 -8.87 18.10
N ALA A 7 3.62 -7.65 18.59
CA ALA A 7 3.60 -6.45 17.76
C ALA A 7 4.98 -6.23 17.10
N ALA A 8 6.09 -6.41 17.81
CA ALA A 8 7.43 -6.27 17.24
C ALA A 8 7.65 -7.26 16.08
N LYS A 9 7.28 -8.54 16.26
CA LYS A 9 7.37 -9.56 15.21
C LYS A 9 6.57 -9.18 13.95
N GLY A 10 5.38 -8.61 14.12
CA GLY A 10 4.56 -8.15 13.01
C GLY A 10 5.16 -6.93 12.29
N ARG A 11 5.70 -5.97 13.05
CA ARG A 11 6.40 -4.80 12.50
C ARG A 11 7.59 -5.23 11.64
N GLU A 12 8.47 -6.07 12.17
CA GLU A 12 9.62 -6.59 11.43
C GLU A 12 9.21 -7.34 10.16
N LYS A 13 8.13 -8.12 10.23
CA LYS A 13 7.61 -8.83 9.05
C LYS A 13 7.13 -7.85 7.97
N LEU A 14 6.51 -6.74 8.37
CA LEU A 14 6.07 -5.71 7.45
C LEU A 14 7.24 -4.91 6.87
N GLU A 15 8.24 -4.58 7.69
CA GLU A 15 9.50 -3.95 7.26
C GLU A 15 10.22 -4.79 6.19
N ARG A 16 10.38 -6.09 6.43
CA ARG A 16 10.99 -7.01 5.47
C ARG A 16 10.26 -7.07 4.12
N LYS A 17 8.95 -6.81 4.12
CA LYS A 17 8.12 -6.83 2.90
C LYS A 17 7.97 -5.47 2.23
N ALA A 18 8.37 -4.38 2.89
CA ALA A 18 8.09 -3.03 2.42
C ALA A 18 8.66 -2.78 1.02
N GLU A 19 9.90 -3.20 0.77
CA GLU A 19 10.55 -3.04 -0.53
C GLU A 19 9.90 -3.90 -1.62
N LEU A 20 9.52 -5.15 -1.30
CA LEU A 20 8.83 -6.02 -2.25
C LEU A 20 7.47 -5.43 -2.65
N MET A 21 6.71 -4.93 -1.68
CA MET A 21 5.41 -4.32 -1.94
C MET A 21 5.55 -3.03 -2.77
N ARG A 22 6.60 -2.24 -2.54
CA ARG A 22 6.92 -1.06 -3.35
C ARG A 22 7.21 -1.45 -4.80
N ARG A 23 8.03 -2.47 -5.04
CA ARG A 23 8.32 -2.95 -6.41
C ARG A 23 7.06 -3.42 -7.12
N HIS A 24 6.25 -4.24 -6.46
CA HIS A 24 4.98 -4.70 -7.03
C HIS A 24 4.03 -3.54 -7.35
N TRP A 25 4.00 -2.50 -6.51
CA TRP A 25 3.24 -1.30 -6.81
C TRP A 25 3.75 -0.65 -8.10
N GLU A 26 5.04 -0.34 -8.20
CA GLU A 26 5.61 0.31 -9.39
C GLU A 26 5.35 -0.50 -10.67
N GLU A 27 5.51 -1.82 -10.62
CA GLU A 27 5.23 -2.73 -11.73
C GLU A 27 3.74 -2.79 -12.12
N ALA A 28 2.83 -2.55 -11.17
CA ALA A 28 1.39 -2.58 -11.39
C ALA A 28 0.85 -1.26 -11.99
N ARG A 29 1.51 -0.12 -11.77
CA ARG A 29 1.00 1.21 -12.16
C ARG A 29 0.61 1.30 -13.63
N GLU A 30 1.50 0.89 -14.53
CA GLU A 30 1.23 0.95 -15.98
C GLU A 30 0.13 -0.03 -16.41
N LYS A 31 0.01 -1.19 -15.73
CA LYS A 31 -1.08 -2.14 -15.97
C LYS A 31 -2.42 -1.58 -15.51
N MET A 32 -2.45 -0.89 -14.37
CA MET A 32 -3.65 -0.23 -13.85
C MET A 32 -4.16 0.82 -14.83
N ILE A 33 -3.27 1.67 -15.36
CA ILE A 33 -3.63 2.69 -16.36
C ILE A 33 -4.16 2.03 -17.64
N THR A 34 -3.47 1.00 -18.13
CA THR A 34 -3.85 0.27 -19.35
C THR A 34 -5.24 -0.35 -19.21
N HIS A 35 -5.46 -1.15 -18.17
CA HIS A 35 -6.76 -1.79 -17.96
C HIS A 35 -7.88 -0.78 -17.71
N TYR A 36 -7.61 0.32 -16.99
CA TYR A 36 -8.63 1.34 -16.77
C TYR A 36 -9.08 2.02 -18.07
N ARG A 37 -8.14 2.25 -19.00
CA ARG A 37 -8.45 2.75 -20.35
C ARG A 37 -9.33 1.77 -21.13
N GLU A 38 -9.06 0.47 -21.03
CA GLU A 38 -9.80 -0.59 -21.73
C GLU A 38 -11.26 -0.70 -21.28
N VAL A 39 -11.59 -0.35 -20.02
CA VAL A 39 -12.98 -0.37 -19.54
C VAL A 39 -13.85 0.69 -20.23
N GLY A 40 -13.26 1.79 -20.70
CA GLY A 40 -13.98 2.76 -21.53
C GLY A 40 -14.88 3.73 -20.76
N PHE A 41 -14.48 4.18 -19.57
CA PHE A 41 -15.21 5.18 -18.75
C PHE A 41 -15.28 6.61 -19.37
N GLY A 42 -14.78 6.80 -20.59
CA GLY A 42 -14.70 8.09 -21.26
C GLY A 42 -13.36 8.82 -21.01
N PRO A 43 -12.99 9.77 -21.90
CA PRO A 43 -11.65 10.34 -21.94
C PRO A 43 -11.28 11.16 -20.70
N THR A 44 -12.21 11.97 -20.18
CA THR A 44 -11.95 12.83 -19.02
C THR A 44 -11.69 12.03 -17.73
N VAL A 45 -12.54 11.04 -17.45
CA VAL A 45 -12.42 10.18 -16.25
C VAL A 45 -11.12 9.37 -16.33
N THR A 46 -10.81 8.84 -17.50
CA THR A 46 -9.59 8.08 -17.75
C THR A 46 -8.33 8.92 -17.56
N ALA A 47 -8.33 10.16 -18.04
CA ALA A 47 -7.20 11.08 -17.87
C ALA A 47 -6.95 11.41 -16.39
N HIS A 48 -7.99 11.70 -15.62
CA HIS A 48 -7.86 11.96 -14.17
C HIS A 48 -7.37 10.73 -13.40
N TYR A 49 -7.82 9.53 -13.76
CA TYR A 49 -7.33 8.30 -13.16
C TYR A 49 -5.83 8.12 -13.42
N GLU A 50 -5.40 8.27 -14.68
CA GLU A 50 -3.99 8.18 -15.04
C GLU A 50 -3.14 9.21 -14.30
N GLU A 51 -3.56 10.47 -14.27
CA GLU A 51 -2.89 11.53 -13.52
C GLU A 51 -2.74 11.16 -12.05
N GLY A 52 -3.80 10.63 -11.43
CA GLY A 52 -3.77 10.15 -10.05
C GLY A 52 -2.76 9.02 -9.84
N ILE A 53 -2.72 8.02 -10.72
CA ILE A 53 -1.74 6.92 -10.62
C ILE A 53 -0.31 7.42 -10.87
N ARG A 54 -0.10 8.38 -11.78
CA ARG A 54 1.22 8.96 -12.05
C ARG A 54 1.73 9.84 -10.89
N ALA A 55 0.84 10.54 -10.20
CA ALA A 55 1.16 11.35 -9.04
C ALA A 55 1.30 10.54 -7.73
N ALA A 56 0.69 9.35 -7.67
CA ALA A 56 0.69 8.53 -6.46
C ALA A 56 2.09 8.05 -6.07
N VAL A 57 2.41 8.19 -4.77
CA VAL A 57 3.64 7.70 -4.15
C VAL A 57 3.30 6.54 -3.22
N TYR A 58 3.94 5.40 -3.42
CA TYR A 58 3.76 4.24 -2.55
C TYR A 58 4.43 4.46 -1.19
N ARG A 59 3.71 4.13 -0.12
CA ARG A 59 4.22 4.21 1.24
C ARG A 59 3.79 3.00 2.07
N THR A 60 4.72 2.46 2.83
CA THR A 60 4.47 1.46 3.86
C THR A 60 4.80 2.07 5.22
N ASP A 61 3.91 1.92 6.21
CA ASP A 61 4.06 2.52 7.54
C ASP A 61 4.09 1.45 8.65
N PRO A 62 5.21 0.70 8.85
CA PRO A 62 5.27 -0.36 9.85
C PRO A 62 5.05 0.13 11.29
N GLU A 63 5.55 1.32 11.61
CA GLU A 63 5.41 1.89 12.96
C GLU A 63 3.97 2.34 13.27
N LYS A 64 3.23 2.80 12.26
CA LYS A 64 1.80 3.07 12.41
C LYS A 64 1.03 1.77 12.67
N TRP A 65 1.38 0.70 11.96
CA TRP A 65 0.79 -0.62 12.17
C TRP A 65 1.06 -1.13 13.59
N TYR A 66 2.31 -1.02 14.07
CA TYR A 66 2.72 -1.45 15.41
C TYR A 66 1.86 -0.79 16.50
N ARG A 67 1.77 0.55 16.49
CA ARG A 67 1.02 1.32 17.50
C ARG A 67 -0.47 0.96 17.51
N ARG A 68 -1.11 0.94 16.34
CA ARG A 68 -2.54 0.63 16.22
C ARG A 68 -2.88 -0.81 16.58
N TRP A 69 -1.98 -1.74 16.28
CA TRP A 69 -2.17 -3.13 16.65
C TRP A 69 -2.11 -3.29 18.18
N LEU A 70 -1.16 -2.64 18.85
CA LEU A 70 -1.09 -2.64 20.31
C LEU A 70 -2.31 -1.98 20.95
N GLU A 71 -2.74 -0.83 20.45
CA GLU A 71 -3.97 -0.15 20.91
C GLU A 71 -5.17 -1.10 20.84
N ARG A 72 -5.40 -1.71 19.67
CA ARG A 72 -6.51 -2.63 19.44
C ARG A 72 -6.50 -3.87 20.33
N MET A 73 -5.32 -4.41 20.63
CA MET A 73 -5.21 -5.63 21.46
C MET A 73 -5.34 -5.35 22.96
N LYS A 74 -5.36 -4.07 23.37
CA LYS A 74 -5.57 -3.62 24.75
C LYS A 74 -7.02 -3.22 25.04
N GLU A 75 -7.86 -3.15 24.02
CA GLU A 75 -9.32 -2.98 24.12
C GLU A 75 -10.00 -4.26 24.62
#